data_AF-A0A8J3S781-F1
#
_entry.id   AF-A0A8J3S781-F1
#
_cell.length_a   1.000
_cell.length_b   1.000
_cell.length_c   1.000
_cell.angle_alpha   90.00
_cell.angle_beta   90.00
_cell.angle_gamma   90.00
#
_symmetry.space_group_name_H-M   'P 1'
#
loop_
_entity.id
_entity.type
_entity.pdbx_description
1 polymer ?
#
loop_
_entity_poly.entity_id
_entity_poly.type
_entity_poly.pdbx_seq_one_letter_code
_entity_poly.pdbx_strand_id
1 'polypeptide(L)'
;MGSDGAVSGPLSQDWREHTYLLTGFLRCGRLMPNGKICNKRLRASKPKGKDYHLYQCQSKGAGGCGGVSRRGDLVDFAISQLVLNFMEARAVFNAPEQDSSWDKEDELSAAIKRRDALTAKWESEEVSNEFFFSALPRLEKTISRLRAEKHRHAASVERQRASSAIDITELRRRWDLPEEEGGLALSQKRAHIREELLAVIVHPAGGGYKPFNPDLLEPVWRED
;
A
#
# COMPACT_ATOMS: atom_id res chain seq x y z
N MET A 1 -5.33 -7.77 -58.98
CA MET A 1 -6.59 -8.54 -59.05
C MET A 1 -6.35 -9.87 -58.36
N GLY A 2 -7.19 -10.21 -57.38
CA GLY A 2 -7.00 -11.36 -56.50
C GLY A 2 -7.08 -10.98 -55.03
N SER A 3 -8.22 -10.44 -54.65
CA SER A 3 -8.68 -10.16 -53.30
C SER A 3 -9.01 -11.46 -52.58
N ASP A 4 -8.41 -11.70 -51.42
CA ASP A 4 -9.02 -12.54 -50.38
C ASP A 4 -8.86 -11.83 -49.04
N GLY A 5 -9.83 -10.95 -48.78
CA GLY A 5 -10.04 -10.28 -47.50
C GLY A 5 -10.55 -11.26 -46.45
N ALA A 6 -9.73 -12.24 -46.09
CA ALA A 6 -9.96 -13.03 -44.90
C ALA A 6 -9.58 -12.18 -43.68
N VAL A 7 -10.60 -11.56 -43.06
CA VAL A 7 -10.48 -10.97 -41.74
C VAL A 7 -9.98 -12.07 -40.81
N SER A 8 -8.74 -11.95 -40.38
CA SER A 8 -8.18 -12.83 -39.36
C SER A 8 -9.13 -12.82 -38.17
N GLY A 9 -9.52 -14.01 -37.69
CA GLY A 9 -10.40 -14.15 -36.54
C GLY A 9 -9.91 -13.32 -35.34
N PRO A 10 -10.78 -13.09 -34.33
CA PRO A 10 -10.42 -12.26 -33.17
C PRO A 10 -9.05 -12.70 -32.65
N LEU A 11 -8.11 -11.75 -32.64
CA LEU A 11 -6.75 -11.97 -32.16
C LEU A 11 -6.84 -12.66 -30.80
N SER A 12 -6.18 -13.81 -30.65
CA SER A 12 -6.17 -14.57 -29.40
C SER A 12 -5.76 -13.64 -28.26
N GLN A 13 -6.64 -13.52 -27.27
CA GLN A 13 -6.49 -12.66 -26.11
C GLN A 13 -5.48 -13.26 -25.11
N ASP A 14 -4.28 -13.69 -25.53
CA ASP A 14 -3.27 -14.09 -24.55
C ASP A 14 -1.84 -14.18 -25.09
N TRP A 15 -1.10 -13.07 -25.08
CA TRP A 15 0.35 -13.09 -25.34
C TRP A 15 1.18 -12.44 -24.24
N ARG A 16 0.54 -11.96 -23.16
CA ARG A 16 1.23 -11.22 -22.09
C ARG A 16 0.66 -11.43 -20.68
N GLU A 17 -0.30 -12.34 -20.47
CA GLU A 17 -0.70 -12.62 -19.09
C GLU A 17 0.37 -13.49 -18.42
N HIS A 18 0.90 -13.00 -17.30
CA HIS A 18 1.92 -13.73 -16.58
C HIS A 18 1.27 -14.87 -15.81
N THR A 19 1.69 -16.10 -16.07
CA THR A 19 1.15 -17.30 -15.41
C THR A 19 1.42 -17.38 -13.90
N TYR A 20 2.45 -16.69 -13.40
CA TYR A 20 2.83 -16.75 -11.97
C TYR A 20 3.03 -15.36 -11.38
N LEU A 21 2.63 -15.22 -10.10
CA LEU A 21 2.51 -13.96 -9.37
C LEU A 21 3.79 -13.12 -9.41
N LEU A 22 4.96 -13.71 -9.17
CA LEU A 22 6.21 -12.94 -9.06
C LEU A 22 7.08 -12.98 -10.32
N THR A 23 6.55 -13.47 -11.44
CA THR A 23 7.29 -13.44 -12.72
C THR A 23 7.67 -12.01 -13.09
N GLY A 24 8.96 -11.77 -13.29
CA GLY A 24 9.51 -10.46 -13.65
C GLY A 24 9.96 -9.58 -12.48
N PHE A 25 9.53 -9.87 -11.25
CA PHE A 25 9.92 -9.12 -10.04
C PHE A 25 11.22 -9.67 -9.42
N LEU A 26 11.41 -10.99 -9.45
CA LEU A 26 12.51 -11.65 -8.74
C LEU A 26 13.87 -11.52 -9.45
N ARG A 27 14.91 -11.27 -8.67
CA ARG A 27 16.32 -11.16 -9.09
C ARG A 27 17.21 -12.11 -8.33
N CYS A 28 18.25 -12.61 -8.97
CA CYS A 28 19.20 -13.51 -8.33
C CYS A 28 20.19 -12.75 -7.43
N GLY A 29 20.16 -13.01 -6.12
CA GLY A 29 21.05 -12.43 -5.11
C GLY A 29 22.34 -13.22 -4.86
N ARG A 30 22.72 -14.15 -5.74
CA ARG A 30 23.97 -14.92 -5.58
C ARG A 30 25.17 -14.01 -5.84
N LEU A 31 26.11 -13.98 -4.90
CA LEU A 31 27.44 -13.40 -5.09
C LEU A 31 28.25 -14.23 -6.10
N MET A 32 28.76 -13.55 -7.12
CA MET A 32 29.61 -14.13 -8.15
C MET A 32 31.09 -13.98 -7.77
N PRO A 33 32.02 -14.77 -8.37
CA PRO A 33 33.45 -14.68 -8.05
C PRO A 33 34.08 -13.29 -8.23
N ASN A 34 33.48 -12.43 -9.04
CA ASN A 34 33.90 -11.05 -9.26
C ASN A 34 33.42 -10.07 -8.16
N GLY A 35 32.85 -10.58 -7.06
CA GLY A 35 32.33 -9.79 -5.95
C GLY A 35 30.98 -9.11 -6.20
N LYS A 36 30.40 -9.21 -7.41
CA LYS A 36 29.08 -8.63 -7.73
C LYS A 36 27.98 -9.67 -7.58
N ILE A 37 26.76 -9.22 -7.26
CA ILE A 37 25.58 -10.10 -7.32
C ILE A 37 25.20 -10.41 -8.78
N CYS A 38 24.61 -11.58 -9.01
CA CYS A 38 24.19 -12.01 -10.35
C CYS A 38 23.10 -11.08 -10.95
N ASN A 39 22.11 -10.68 -10.14
CA ASN A 39 21.01 -9.77 -10.46
C ASN A 39 20.17 -10.10 -11.71
N LYS A 40 20.31 -11.32 -12.27
CA LYS A 40 19.47 -11.77 -13.38
C LYS A 40 18.06 -12.06 -12.92
N ARG A 41 17.08 -11.79 -13.80
CA ARG A 41 15.67 -12.12 -13.55
C ARG A 41 15.54 -13.63 -13.38
N LEU A 42 14.80 -14.05 -12.35
CA LEU A 42 14.44 -15.46 -12.21
C LEU A 42 13.37 -15.83 -13.24
N ARG A 43 13.40 -17.08 -13.68
CA ARG A 43 12.38 -17.68 -14.55
C ARG A 43 11.54 -18.65 -13.74
N ALA A 44 10.24 -18.67 -14.02
CA ALA A 44 9.37 -19.70 -13.52
C ALA A 44 9.55 -20.98 -14.35
N SER A 45 9.48 -22.13 -13.71
CA SER A 45 9.42 -23.44 -14.37
C SER A 45 8.63 -24.42 -13.51
N LYS A 46 7.90 -25.35 -14.12
CA LYS A 46 7.16 -26.38 -13.39
C LYS A 46 7.90 -27.72 -13.48
N PRO A 47 8.49 -28.24 -12.38
CA PRO A 47 9.12 -29.55 -12.39
C PRO A 47 8.09 -30.65 -12.67
N LYS A 48 8.50 -31.68 -13.41
CA LYS A 48 7.63 -32.84 -13.70
C LYS A 48 7.27 -33.56 -12.40
N GLY A 49 5.98 -33.87 -12.23
CA GLY A 49 5.48 -34.60 -11.06
C GLY A 49 5.44 -33.79 -9.76
N LYS A 50 5.58 -32.47 -9.83
CA LYS A 50 5.39 -31.55 -8.70
C LYS A 50 4.17 -30.65 -8.94
N ASP A 51 3.46 -30.36 -7.88
CA ASP A 51 2.31 -29.46 -7.81
C ASP A 51 2.74 -27.98 -7.80
N TYR A 52 3.95 -27.69 -7.32
CA TYR A 52 4.53 -26.35 -7.27
C TYR A 52 5.40 -26.00 -8.49
N HIS A 53 5.51 -24.71 -8.81
CA HIS A 53 6.55 -24.16 -9.69
C HIS A 53 7.82 -23.82 -8.93
N LEU A 54 8.89 -23.54 -9.67
CA LEU A 54 10.15 -23.02 -9.17
C LEU A 54 10.42 -21.66 -9.78
N TYR A 55 10.90 -20.73 -8.97
CA TYR A 55 11.64 -19.55 -9.44
C TYR A 55 13.13 -19.85 -9.42
N GLN A 56 13.76 -19.84 -10.59
CA GLN A 56 15.17 -20.21 -10.71
C GLN A 56 15.96 -19.24 -11.58
N CYS A 57 17.22 -19.05 -11.22
CA CYS A 57 18.15 -18.31 -12.04
C CYS A 57 18.49 -19.15 -13.27
N GLN A 58 18.54 -18.49 -14.43
CA GLN A 58 18.90 -19.13 -15.68
C GLN A 58 20.27 -19.81 -15.60
N SER A 59 20.51 -20.81 -16.44
CA SER A 59 21.81 -21.47 -16.55
C SER A 59 22.89 -20.51 -17.03
N LYS A 60 24.16 -20.89 -16.86
CA LYS A 60 25.31 -20.11 -17.36
C LYS A 60 25.25 -19.84 -18.86
N GLY A 61 24.84 -20.84 -19.65
CA GLY A 61 24.68 -20.70 -21.10
C GLY A 61 23.54 -19.76 -21.52
N ALA A 62 22.55 -19.54 -20.64
CA ALA A 62 21.45 -18.60 -20.85
C ALA A 62 21.68 -17.24 -20.14
N GLY A 63 22.92 -16.96 -19.72
CA GLY A 63 23.32 -15.69 -19.11
C GLY A 63 23.01 -15.53 -17.62
N GLY A 64 22.51 -16.56 -16.95
CA GLY A 64 22.35 -16.58 -15.49
C GLY A 64 23.51 -17.30 -14.77
N CYS A 65 23.37 -17.54 -13.47
CA CYS A 65 24.39 -18.27 -12.70
C CYS A 65 23.97 -19.70 -12.32
N GLY A 66 22.71 -20.07 -12.53
CA GLY A 66 22.10 -21.35 -12.13
C GLY A 66 22.11 -21.64 -10.63
N GLY A 67 22.48 -20.67 -9.78
CA GLY A 67 22.78 -20.91 -8.38
C GLY A 67 21.69 -20.53 -7.38
N VAL A 68 20.51 -20.14 -7.86
CA VAL A 68 19.34 -19.84 -7.03
C VAL A 68 18.14 -20.55 -7.64
N SER A 69 17.43 -21.31 -6.81
CA SER A 69 16.14 -21.92 -7.14
C SER A 69 15.30 -22.00 -5.86
N ARG A 70 14.01 -21.64 -5.96
CA ARG A 70 13.07 -21.60 -4.85
C ARG A 70 11.71 -22.13 -5.25
N ARG A 71 11.03 -22.77 -4.30
CA ARG A 71 9.63 -23.19 -4.41
C ARG A 71 8.75 -21.95 -4.59
N GLY A 72 8.07 -21.85 -5.73
CA GLY A 72 7.42 -20.64 -6.18
C GLY A 72 6.18 -20.28 -5.37
N ASP A 73 5.37 -21.28 -5.01
CA ASP A 73 4.22 -21.15 -4.11
C ASP A 73 4.57 -20.51 -2.76
N LEU A 74 5.68 -20.92 -2.14
CA LEU A 74 6.13 -20.36 -0.86
C LEU A 74 6.70 -18.94 -1.00
N VAL A 75 7.39 -18.65 -2.11
CA VAL A 75 7.87 -17.28 -2.40
C VAL A 75 6.67 -16.36 -2.68
N ASP A 76 5.70 -16.83 -3.47
CA ASP A 76 4.47 -16.10 -3.79
C ASP A 76 3.69 -15.77 -2.51
N PHE A 77 3.53 -16.74 -1.61
CA PHE A 77 2.90 -16.51 -0.31
C PHE A 77 3.68 -15.51 0.55
N ALA A 78 4.99 -15.71 0.74
CA ALA A 78 5.79 -14.86 1.61
C ALA A 78 5.79 -13.39 1.14
N ILE A 79 5.95 -13.14 -0.16
CA ILE A 79 5.93 -11.78 -0.70
C ILE A 79 4.52 -11.19 -0.67
N SER A 80 3.48 -11.98 -0.90
CA SER A 80 2.09 -11.51 -0.77
C SER A 80 1.83 -10.98 0.64
N GLN A 81 2.16 -11.76 1.67
CA GLN A 81 1.95 -11.37 3.06
C GLN A 81 2.79 -10.14 3.43
N LEU A 82 4.04 -10.08 2.96
CA LEU A 82 4.92 -8.94 3.19
C LEU A 82 4.37 -7.65 2.55
N VAL A 83 3.88 -7.71 1.31
CA VAL A 83 3.27 -6.56 0.63
C VAL A 83 1.98 -6.12 1.32
N LEU A 84 1.09 -7.06 1.65
CA LEU A 84 -0.16 -6.74 2.34
C LEU A 84 0.08 -6.12 3.71
N ASN A 85 1.07 -6.60 4.46
CA ASN A 85 1.46 -6.01 5.76
C ASN A 85 2.05 -4.60 5.58
N PHE A 86 2.85 -4.39 4.54
CA PHE A 86 3.40 -3.07 4.24
C PHE A 86 2.30 -2.08 3.87
N MET A 87 1.34 -2.47 3.02
CA MET A 87 0.20 -1.63 2.65
C MET A 87 -0.66 -1.28 3.86
N GLU A 88 -0.90 -2.25 4.75
CA GLU A 88 -1.61 -2.03 6.02
C GLU A 88 -0.87 -1.04 6.92
N ALA A 89 0.43 -1.23 7.12
CA ALA A 89 1.25 -0.32 7.92
C ALA A 89 1.28 1.09 7.33
N ARG A 90 1.40 1.21 5.99
CA ARG A 90 1.36 2.50 5.29
C ARG A 90 -0.01 3.17 5.41
N ALA A 91 -1.10 2.41 5.32
CA ALA A 91 -2.45 2.96 5.52
C ALA A 91 -2.64 3.50 6.95
N VAL A 92 -2.07 2.82 7.96
CA VAL A 92 -2.06 3.29 9.35
C VAL A 92 -1.16 4.51 9.54
N PHE A 93 -0.01 4.57 8.88
CA PHE A 93 0.92 5.70 8.98
C PHE A 93 0.41 6.95 8.24
N ASN A 94 -0.12 6.77 7.02
CA ASN A 94 -0.67 7.86 6.20
C ASN A 94 -2.10 8.25 6.61
N ALA A 95 -2.72 7.50 7.52
CA ALA A 95 -3.99 7.90 8.09
C ALA A 95 -3.80 9.28 8.77
N PRO A 96 -4.61 10.30 8.41
CA PRO A 96 -4.46 11.65 8.94
C PRO A 96 -4.40 11.56 10.47
N GLU A 97 -3.38 12.12 11.12
CA GLU A 97 -3.23 12.02 12.58
C GLU A 97 -4.53 12.43 13.30
N GLN A 98 -4.83 11.82 14.45
CA GLN A 98 -6.02 12.17 15.23
C GLN A 98 -5.92 13.63 15.69
N ASP A 99 -4.67 14.10 15.77
CA ASP A 99 -4.24 15.44 16.09
C ASP A 99 -3.75 16.22 14.85
N SER A 100 -4.19 15.85 13.63
CA SER A 100 -4.04 16.73 12.47
C SER A 100 -4.73 18.04 12.83
N SER A 101 -3.93 19.00 13.31
CA SER A 101 -4.44 20.13 14.08
C SER A 101 -5.37 20.88 13.17
N TRP A 102 -6.64 20.99 13.56
CA TRP A 102 -7.57 21.80 12.82
C TRP A 102 -7.00 23.22 12.75
N ASP A 103 -6.84 23.74 11.55
CA ASP A 103 -6.07 24.96 11.21
C ASP A 103 -6.53 26.23 11.95
N LYS A 104 -7.71 26.19 12.57
CA LYS A 104 -8.32 27.28 13.33
C LYS A 104 -8.42 27.02 14.84
N GLU A 105 -7.64 26.08 15.37
CA GLU A 105 -7.58 25.84 16.82
C GLU A 105 -7.22 27.11 17.58
N ASP A 106 -6.23 27.87 17.07
CA ASP A 106 -5.82 29.15 17.63
C ASP A 106 -6.92 30.21 17.52
N GLU A 107 -7.67 30.23 16.42
CA GLU A 107 -8.81 31.16 16.24
C GLU A 107 -9.91 30.89 17.28
N LEU A 108 -10.22 29.60 17.51
CA LEU A 108 -11.19 29.18 18.53
C LEU A 108 -10.72 29.54 19.94
N SER A 109 -9.46 29.24 20.26
CA SER A 109 -8.86 29.61 21.55
C SER A 109 -8.88 31.12 21.77
N ALA A 110 -8.54 31.91 20.76
CA ALA A 110 -8.59 33.37 20.82
C ALA A 110 -10.01 33.91 20.97
N ALA A 111 -11.01 33.30 20.31
CA ALA A 111 -12.41 33.70 20.44
C ALA A 111 -12.96 33.40 21.85
N ILE A 112 -12.61 32.25 22.43
CA ILE A 112 -12.95 31.87 23.81
C ILE A 112 -12.33 32.87 24.79
N LYS A 113 -11.01 33.14 24.66
CA LYS A 113 -10.31 34.13 25.51
C LYS A 113 -10.95 35.52 25.43
N ARG A 114 -11.35 35.96 24.23
CA ARG A 114 -12.03 37.24 24.03
C ARG A 114 -13.39 37.30 24.73
N ARG A 115 -14.17 36.22 24.65
CA ARG A 115 -15.44 36.11 25.39
C ARG A 115 -15.21 36.17 26.89
N ASP A 116 -14.28 35.38 27.41
CA ASP A 116 -14.03 35.30 28.85
C ASP A 116 -13.53 36.64 29.40
N ALA A 117 -12.66 37.33 28.66
CA ALA A 117 -12.21 38.68 29.02
C ALA A 117 -13.35 39.72 28.97
N LEU A 118 -14.27 39.63 28.00
CA LEU A 118 -15.43 40.52 27.93
C LEU A 118 -16.38 40.29 29.12
N THR A 119 -16.61 39.03 29.51
CA THR A 119 -17.41 38.67 30.68
C THR A 119 -16.78 39.20 31.97
N ALA A 120 -15.47 39.00 32.17
CA ALA A 120 -14.78 39.50 33.36
C ALA A 120 -14.86 41.03 33.50
N LYS A 121 -14.70 41.77 32.39
CA LYS A 121 -14.83 43.24 32.38
C LYS A 121 -16.25 43.73 32.64
N TRP A 122 -17.24 42.95 32.23
CA TRP A 122 -18.64 43.26 32.54
C TRP A 122 -18.94 43.00 34.02
N GLU A 123 -18.43 41.91 34.58
CA GLU A 123 -18.53 41.59 36.02
C GLU A 123 -17.83 42.63 36.91
N SER A 124 -16.77 43.27 36.44
CA SER A 124 -16.08 44.38 37.13
C SER A 124 -16.70 45.77 36.89
N GLU A 125 -17.86 45.85 36.24
CA GLU A 125 -18.56 47.10 35.88
C GLU A 125 -17.76 48.05 34.96
N GLU A 126 -16.68 47.57 34.32
CA GLU A 126 -15.88 48.35 33.37
C GLU A 126 -16.56 48.52 32.00
N VAL A 127 -17.60 47.73 31.73
CA VAL A 127 -18.31 47.68 30.44
C VAL A 127 -19.82 47.79 30.68
N SER A 128 -20.51 48.63 29.91
CA SER A 128 -21.96 48.80 30.02
C SER A 128 -22.73 47.56 29.55
N ASN A 129 -23.90 47.34 30.15
CA ASN A 129 -24.83 46.27 29.74
C ASN A 129 -25.14 46.31 28.24
N GLU A 130 -25.42 47.50 27.69
CA GLU A 130 -25.76 47.65 26.27
C GLU A 130 -24.61 47.23 25.34
N PHE A 131 -23.37 47.57 25.69
CA PHE A 131 -22.20 47.11 24.93
C PHE A 131 -22.00 45.60 25.09
N PHE A 132 -22.12 45.07 26.31
CA PHE A 132 -21.96 43.64 26.57
C PHE A 132 -22.98 42.79 25.79
N PHE A 133 -24.27 43.12 25.91
CA PHE A 133 -25.35 42.39 25.25
C PHE A 133 -25.35 42.53 23.72
N SER A 134 -24.75 43.60 23.18
CA SER A 134 -24.57 43.73 21.72
C SER A 134 -23.34 42.98 21.18
N ALA A 135 -22.24 42.89 21.95
CA ALA A 135 -21.00 42.25 21.53
C ALA A 135 -20.97 40.74 21.77
N LEU A 136 -21.50 40.26 22.89
CA LEU A 136 -21.48 38.84 23.28
C LEU A 136 -22.10 37.90 22.23
N PRO A 137 -23.27 38.19 21.63
CA PRO A 137 -23.88 37.28 20.65
C PRO A 137 -23.00 37.03 19.42
N ARG A 138 -22.18 38.01 19.01
CA ARG A 138 -21.25 37.87 17.88
C ARG A 138 -20.11 36.91 18.22
N LEU A 139 -19.54 37.03 19.43
CA LEU A 139 -18.49 36.13 19.91
C LEU A 139 -19.02 34.70 20.07
N GLU A 140 -20.19 34.53 20.68
CA GLU A 140 -20.82 33.21 20.84
C GLU A 140 -21.15 32.56 19.49
N LYS A 141 -21.64 33.34 18.50
CA LYS A 141 -21.85 32.83 17.14
C LYS A 141 -20.54 32.37 16.48
N THR A 142 -19.45 33.11 16.66
CA THR A 142 -18.13 32.71 16.16
C THR A 142 -17.63 31.45 16.85
N ILE A 143 -17.71 31.35 18.17
CA ILE A 143 -17.30 30.16 18.94
C ILE A 143 -18.12 28.95 18.51
N SER A 144 -19.45 29.09 18.40
CA SER A 144 -20.35 28.02 17.96
C SER A 144 -20.01 27.51 16.55
N ARG A 145 -19.78 28.44 15.60
CA ARG A 145 -19.33 28.11 14.24
C ARG A 145 -18.00 27.35 14.25
N LEU A 146 -17.01 27.86 14.97
CA LEU A 146 -15.68 27.26 15.05
C LEU A 146 -15.72 25.87 15.70
N ARG A 147 -16.50 25.67 16.76
CA ARG A 147 -16.73 24.33 17.34
C ARG A 147 -17.37 23.37 16.34
N ALA A 148 -18.39 23.81 15.60
CA ALA A 148 -19.03 22.99 14.58
C ALA A 148 -18.06 22.62 13.44
N GLU A 149 -17.19 23.55 13.02
CA GLU A 149 -16.12 23.27 12.07
C GLU A 149 -15.13 22.22 12.61
N LYS A 150 -14.65 22.39 13.85
CA LYS A 150 -13.76 21.41 14.51
C LYS A 150 -14.37 20.01 14.59
N HIS A 151 -15.65 19.90 14.96
CA HIS A 151 -16.35 18.61 15.00
C HIS A 151 -16.49 17.98 13.62
N ARG A 152 -16.81 18.77 12.58
CA ARG A 152 -16.87 18.27 11.19
C ARG A 152 -15.51 17.79 10.70
N HIS A 153 -14.44 18.50 11.02
CA HIS A 153 -13.08 18.10 10.70
C HIS A 153 -12.73 16.75 11.34
N ALA A 154 -12.93 16.62 12.65
CA ALA A 154 -12.69 15.36 13.37
C ALA A 154 -13.50 14.19 12.79
N ALA A 155 -14.79 14.40 12.49
CA ALA A 155 -15.64 13.38 11.86
C ALA A 155 -15.22 13.04 10.41
N SER A 156 -14.56 13.95 9.70
CA SER A 156 -14.00 13.69 8.36
C SER A 156 -12.74 12.83 8.45
N VAL A 157 -11.82 13.19 9.35
CA VAL A 157 -10.59 12.44 9.64
C VAL A 157 -10.92 11.00 10.04
N GLU A 158 -11.87 10.81 10.96
CA GLU A 158 -12.29 9.49 11.41
C GLU A 158 -12.89 8.64 10.28
N ARG A 159 -13.75 9.23 9.44
CA ARG A 159 -14.32 8.52 8.28
C ARG A 159 -13.28 8.10 7.26
N GLN A 160 -12.30 8.95 6.98
CA GLN A 160 -11.22 8.62 6.04
C GLN A 160 -10.37 7.46 6.55
N ARG A 161 -10.01 7.47 7.84
CA ARG A 161 -9.30 6.37 8.50
C ARG A 161 -10.06 5.05 8.41
N ALA A 162 -11.34 5.08 8.79
CA ALA A 162 -12.19 3.90 8.74
C ALA A 162 -12.31 3.34 7.31
N SER A 163 -12.47 4.20 6.31
CA SER A 163 -12.52 3.78 4.90
C SER A 163 -11.22 3.08 4.47
N SER A 164 -10.06 3.69 4.72
CA SER A 164 -8.77 3.10 4.33
C SER A 164 -8.49 1.76 5.02
N ALA A 165 -8.88 1.62 6.29
CA ALA A 165 -8.76 0.35 7.02
C ALA A 165 -9.68 -0.74 6.45
N ILE A 166 -10.92 -0.38 6.07
CA ILE A 166 -11.87 -1.29 5.42
C ILE A 166 -11.32 -1.74 4.06
N ASP A 167 -10.76 -0.81 3.26
CA ASP A 167 -10.22 -1.11 1.93
C ASP A 167 -9.09 -2.14 1.98
N ILE A 168 -8.14 -2.01 2.94
CA ILE A 168 -7.04 -2.97 3.10
C ILE A 168 -7.52 -4.32 3.65
N THR A 169 -8.48 -4.31 4.57
CA THR A 169 -9.05 -5.55 5.12
C THR A 169 -9.74 -6.36 4.03
N GLU A 170 -10.52 -5.69 3.17
CA GLU A 170 -11.20 -6.32 2.05
C GLU A 170 -10.21 -6.79 0.99
N LEU A 171 -9.17 -6.01 0.70
CA LEU A 171 -8.07 -6.42 -0.19
C LEU A 171 -7.43 -7.73 0.30
N ARG A 172 -7.08 -7.82 1.59
CA ARG A 172 -6.49 -9.03 2.18
C ARG A 172 -7.45 -10.22 2.08
N ARG A 173 -8.73 -10.02 2.40
CA ARG A 173 -9.75 -11.07 2.29
C ARG A 173 -9.84 -11.63 0.87
N ARG A 174 -9.87 -10.75 -0.14
CA ARG A 174 -9.96 -11.14 -1.56
C ARG A 174 -8.66 -11.68 -2.12
N TRP A 175 -7.52 -11.46 -1.47
CA TRP A 175 -6.22 -11.93 -1.95
C TRP A 175 -6.12 -13.46 -1.98
N ASP A 176 -6.67 -14.13 -0.96
CA ASP A 176 -6.54 -15.59 -0.82
C ASP A 176 -7.74 -16.35 -1.37
N LEU A 177 -8.83 -15.66 -1.74
CA LEU A 177 -10.00 -16.29 -2.33
C LEU A 177 -9.77 -16.72 -3.79
N PRO A 178 -10.40 -17.81 -4.23
CA PRO A 178 -10.54 -18.12 -5.65
C PRO A 178 -11.29 -17.01 -6.40
N GLU A 179 -10.97 -16.80 -7.68
CA GLU A 179 -11.57 -15.72 -8.48
C GLU A 179 -13.10 -15.90 -8.61
N GLU A 180 -13.55 -17.15 -8.73
CA GLU A 180 -14.96 -17.54 -8.77
C GLU A 180 -15.74 -17.22 -7.48
N GLU A 181 -15.04 -17.07 -6.35
CA GLU A 181 -15.60 -16.68 -5.05
C GLU A 181 -15.39 -15.18 -4.74
N GLY A 182 -15.01 -14.40 -5.75
CA GLY A 182 -14.76 -12.96 -5.63
C GLY A 182 -13.32 -12.61 -5.26
N GLY A 183 -12.39 -13.57 -5.36
CA GLY A 183 -10.97 -13.35 -5.22
C GLY A 183 -10.40 -12.39 -6.27
N LEU A 184 -9.19 -11.89 -6.02
CA LEU A 184 -8.50 -11.03 -6.97
C LEU A 184 -7.91 -11.83 -8.14
N ALA A 185 -8.07 -11.28 -9.35
CA ALA A 185 -7.40 -11.81 -10.51
C ALA A 185 -5.87 -11.69 -10.39
N LEU A 186 -5.13 -12.61 -11.01
CA LEU A 186 -3.66 -12.60 -10.96
C LEU A 186 -3.06 -11.26 -11.43
N SER A 187 -3.64 -10.66 -12.47
CA SER A 187 -3.24 -9.34 -12.98
C SER A 187 -3.41 -8.23 -11.95
N GLN A 188 -4.47 -8.26 -11.14
CA GLN A 188 -4.75 -7.30 -10.07
C GLN A 188 -3.77 -7.46 -8.92
N LYS A 189 -3.51 -8.70 -8.46
CA LYS A 189 -2.48 -8.98 -7.43
C LYS A 189 -1.11 -8.46 -7.87
N ARG A 190 -0.76 -8.66 -9.14
CA ARG A 190 0.49 -8.15 -9.73
C ARG A 190 0.53 -6.62 -9.85
N ALA A 191 -0.62 -5.95 -10.00
CA ALA A 191 -0.69 -4.50 -10.02
C ALA A 191 -0.32 -3.93 -8.65
N HIS A 192 -0.93 -4.42 -7.58
CA HIS A 192 -0.58 -4.04 -6.21
C HIS A 192 0.89 -4.31 -5.88
N ILE A 193 1.42 -5.49 -6.24
CA ILE A 193 2.85 -5.76 -6.04
C ILE A 193 3.74 -4.76 -6.79
N ARG A 194 3.33 -4.31 -7.98
CA ARG A 194 4.12 -3.35 -8.78
C ARG A 194 4.08 -1.94 -8.21
N GLU A 195 2.96 -1.56 -7.58
CA GLU A 195 2.81 -0.29 -6.87
C GLU A 195 3.79 -0.21 -5.69
N GLU A 196 4.01 -1.31 -4.98
CA GLU A 196 4.87 -1.32 -3.79
C GLU A 196 6.34 -1.68 -4.07
N LEU A 197 6.61 -2.64 -4.98
CA LEU A 197 7.93 -3.22 -5.18
C LEU A 197 8.55 -2.88 -6.54
N LEU A 198 9.85 -2.56 -6.52
CA LEU A 198 10.71 -2.53 -7.71
C LEU A 198 11.16 -3.94 -8.09
N ALA A 199 11.61 -4.71 -7.10
CA ALA A 199 12.14 -6.06 -7.27
C ALA A 199 12.15 -6.81 -5.93
N VAL A 200 12.48 -8.10 -5.99
CA VAL A 200 12.86 -8.89 -4.81
C VAL A 200 14.17 -9.59 -5.13
N ILE A 201 15.20 -9.37 -4.33
CA ILE A 201 16.47 -10.08 -4.41
C ILE A 201 16.33 -11.41 -3.67
N VAL A 202 16.60 -12.52 -4.39
CA VAL A 202 16.48 -13.88 -3.85
C VAL A 202 17.87 -14.44 -3.61
N HIS A 203 18.24 -14.59 -2.35
CA HIS A 203 19.53 -15.12 -1.94
C HIS A 203 19.57 -16.65 -1.95
N PRO A 204 20.75 -17.26 -2.18
CA PRO A 204 20.93 -18.72 -2.13
C PRO A 204 20.77 -19.26 -0.69
N ALA A 205 20.29 -20.51 -0.53
CA ALA A 205 20.24 -21.20 0.79
C ALA A 205 21.44 -22.13 1.01
N GLY A 206 22.45 -22.03 0.15
CA GLY A 206 23.51 -23.03 0.06
C GLY A 206 23.09 -24.28 -0.71
N GLY A 207 23.92 -25.32 -0.62
CA GLY A 207 23.71 -26.59 -1.32
C GLY A 207 22.73 -27.52 -0.62
N GLY A 208 22.14 -28.42 -1.42
CA GLY A 208 21.23 -29.47 -0.94
C GLY A 208 19.79 -29.01 -0.72
N TYR A 209 18.95 -29.93 -0.24
CA TYR A 209 17.59 -29.62 0.15
C TYR A 209 17.61 -28.85 1.47
N LYS A 210 17.01 -27.65 1.47
CA LYS A 210 16.87 -26.80 2.65
C LYS A 210 15.39 -26.42 2.80
N PRO A 211 14.88 -26.35 4.05
CA PRO A 211 13.59 -25.74 4.31
C PRO A 211 13.50 -24.34 3.69
N PHE A 212 12.29 -23.94 3.35
CA PHE A 212 12.05 -22.57 2.91
C PHE A 212 12.39 -21.59 4.04
N ASN A 213 13.18 -20.57 3.72
CA ASN A 213 13.50 -19.49 4.64
C ASN A 213 13.12 -18.15 3.97
N PRO A 214 12.12 -17.42 4.50
CA PRO A 214 11.71 -16.12 3.96
C PRO A 214 12.79 -15.05 4.12
N ASP A 215 13.72 -15.16 5.08
CA ASP A 215 14.79 -14.19 5.31
C ASP A 215 15.80 -14.10 4.15
N LEU A 216 15.73 -15.05 3.20
CA LEU A 216 16.51 -15.05 1.97
C LEU A 216 15.83 -14.29 0.83
N LEU A 217 14.71 -13.62 1.11
CA LEU A 217 13.99 -12.74 0.21
C LEU A 217 14.16 -11.31 0.70
N GLU A 218 14.90 -10.51 -0.07
CA GLU A 218 15.13 -9.09 0.22
C GLU A 218 14.26 -8.25 -0.73
N PRO A 219 13.13 -7.69 -0.26
CA PRO A 219 12.31 -6.80 -1.07
C PRO A 219 13.02 -5.47 -1.33
N VAL A 220 12.93 -4.99 -2.57
CA VAL A 220 13.37 -3.65 -2.97
C VAL A 220 12.11 -2.82 -3.21
N TRP A 221 11.77 -1.98 -2.25
CA TRP A 221 10.61 -1.11 -2.28
C TRP A 221 10.78 0.03 -3.28
N ARG A 222 9.67 0.57 -3.78
CA ARG A 222 9.69 1.86 -4.47
C ARG A 222 9.88 2.97 -3.45
N GLU A 223 10.76 3.91 -3.76
CA GLU A 223 10.81 5.21 -3.10
C GLU A 223 9.81 6.11 -3.85
N ASP A 224 8.92 6.75 -3.10
CA ASP A 224 7.93 7.71 -3.62
C ASP A 224 8.59 9.06 -4.00
#